data_AF-A0A7S2IDF8-F1
#
_entry.id   AF-A0A7S2IDF8-F1
#
_cell.length_a   1.000
_cell.length_b   1.000
_cell.length_c   1.000
_cell.angle_alpha   90.00
_cell.angle_beta   90.00
_cell.angle_gamma   90.00
#
_symmetry.space_group_name_H-M   'P 1'
#
loop_
_entity.id
_entity.type
_entity.pdbx_description
1 polymer ?
#
loop_
_entity_poly.entity_id
_entity_poly.type
_entity_poly.pdbx_seq_one_letter_code
_entity_poly.pdbx_strand_id
1 'polypeptide(L)'
;AMLRATSSTSTRQAEVLNSLISKHLQDEALAQLARGGEFARTPPERGIQRWEHAHLIAALDTLNAYQRDRRAVGHSRIPGLQWQYTADPRTRLVEILKQWLRIRAASACVDEDDIRHISALCRDILNHAALFPSRNPRSFMQTIAEVYEKLKWQLRDVLGRDRSCAALVDRAIMLSRNLLSDAIGYLLVAPTDLRQTDALPSLEIVSLWHSLP
;
A
#
# COMPACT_ATOMS: atom_id res chain seq x y z
N ALA A 1 -16.58 -23.40 -45.81
CA ALA A 1 -16.88 -22.21 -44.98
C ALA A 1 -16.13 -22.34 -43.66
N MET A 2 -14.99 -21.65 -43.53
CA MET A 2 -14.16 -21.61 -42.32
C MET A 2 -14.84 -20.73 -41.26
N LEU A 3 -15.38 -21.34 -40.21
CA LEU A 3 -15.75 -20.64 -38.98
C LEU A 3 -14.46 -20.21 -38.28
N ARG A 4 -14.06 -18.96 -38.52
CA ARG A 4 -12.93 -18.29 -37.85
C ARG A 4 -13.12 -18.36 -36.33
N ALA A 5 -12.16 -18.96 -35.67
CA ALA A 5 -12.00 -18.97 -34.22
C ALA A 5 -11.87 -17.53 -33.69
N THR A 6 -12.98 -16.96 -33.23
CA THR A 6 -12.99 -15.78 -32.35
C THR A 6 -12.80 -16.26 -30.91
N SER A 7 -11.61 -16.76 -30.56
CA SER A 7 -11.20 -16.76 -29.14
C SER A 7 -11.05 -15.30 -28.74
N SER A 8 -12.12 -14.79 -28.12
CA SER A 8 -12.38 -13.36 -27.99
C SER A 8 -11.23 -12.63 -27.28
N THR A 9 -10.91 -11.40 -27.67
CA THR A 9 -9.93 -10.55 -26.96
C THR A 9 -10.16 -10.50 -25.45
N SER A 10 -11.41 -10.69 -24.99
CA SER A 10 -11.79 -10.79 -23.59
C SER A 10 -11.21 -12.04 -22.89
N THR A 11 -11.16 -13.18 -23.57
CA THR A 11 -10.56 -14.42 -23.05
C THR A 11 -9.07 -14.23 -22.79
N ARG A 12 -8.36 -13.66 -23.78
CA ARG A 12 -6.93 -13.34 -23.63
C ARG A 12 -6.66 -12.30 -22.54
N GLN A 13 -7.52 -11.28 -22.40
CA GLN A 13 -7.44 -10.32 -21.30
C GLN A 13 -7.59 -11.01 -19.94
N ALA A 14 -8.57 -11.91 -19.80
CA ALA A 14 -8.81 -12.64 -18.57
C ALA A 14 -7.64 -13.58 -18.20
N GLU A 15 -7.11 -14.32 -19.17
CA GLU A 15 -5.94 -15.20 -18.98
C GLU A 15 -4.72 -14.41 -18.49
N VAL A 16 -4.40 -13.29 -19.15
CA VAL A 16 -3.27 -12.45 -18.76
C VAL A 16 -3.48 -11.85 -17.38
N LEU A 17 -4.66 -11.29 -17.08
CA LEU A 17 -4.93 -10.74 -15.75
C LEU A 17 -4.86 -11.82 -14.67
N ASN A 18 -5.42 -13.00 -14.88
CA ASN A 18 -5.36 -14.08 -13.91
C ASN A 18 -3.93 -14.57 -13.66
N SER A 19 -3.11 -14.66 -14.71
CA SER A 19 -1.69 -14.97 -14.60
C SER A 19 -0.93 -13.91 -13.80
N LEU A 20 -1.16 -12.62 -14.08
CA LEU A 20 -0.52 -11.53 -13.34
C LEU A 20 -1.00 -11.45 -11.89
N ILE A 21 -2.30 -11.64 -11.65
CA ILE A 21 -2.87 -11.65 -10.30
C ILE A 21 -2.26 -12.79 -9.49
N SER A 22 -2.25 -14.02 -10.03
CA SER A 22 -1.66 -15.17 -9.33
C SER A 22 -0.15 -15.04 -9.09
N LYS A 23 0.57 -14.31 -9.96
CA LYS A 23 1.99 -14.00 -9.78
C LYS A 23 2.25 -13.03 -8.62
N HIS A 24 1.37 -12.04 -8.39
CA HIS A 24 1.64 -10.92 -7.47
C HIS A 24 0.80 -10.94 -6.20
N LEU A 25 -0.39 -11.54 -6.20
CA LEU A 25 -1.25 -11.65 -5.02
C LEU A 25 -1.03 -12.99 -4.33
N GLN A 26 -0.48 -12.92 -3.11
CA GLN A 26 -0.33 -14.06 -2.22
C GLN A 26 -1.56 -14.29 -1.33
N ASP A 27 -2.40 -13.25 -1.17
CA ASP A 27 -3.64 -13.33 -0.40
C ASP A 27 -4.65 -14.27 -1.08
N GLU A 28 -4.93 -15.38 -0.41
CA GLU A 28 -5.81 -16.43 -0.91
C GLU A 28 -7.25 -15.94 -1.10
N ALA A 29 -7.74 -15.00 -0.28
CA ALA A 29 -9.08 -14.45 -0.42
C ALA A 29 -9.20 -13.57 -1.68
N LEU A 30 -8.18 -12.78 -1.98
CA LEU A 30 -8.13 -11.98 -3.21
C LEU A 30 -7.87 -12.86 -4.45
N ALA A 31 -7.08 -13.91 -4.30
CA ALA A 31 -6.84 -14.89 -5.36
C ALA A 31 -8.11 -15.70 -5.71
N GLN A 32 -8.93 -16.05 -4.71
CA GLN A 32 -10.22 -16.71 -4.93
C GLN A 32 -11.19 -15.82 -5.72
N LEU A 33 -11.22 -14.50 -5.46
CA LEU A 33 -12.01 -13.55 -6.24
C LEU A 33 -11.53 -13.42 -7.70
N ALA A 34 -10.23 -13.59 -7.94
CA ALA A 34 -9.70 -13.61 -9.30
C ALA A 34 -10.16 -14.85 -10.08
N ARG A 35 -10.23 -16.00 -9.40
CA ARG A 35 -10.63 -17.30 -9.98
C ARG A 35 -12.15 -17.48 -10.08
N GLY A 36 -12.94 -16.82 -9.23
CA GLY A 36 -14.40 -16.95 -9.15
C GLY A 36 -15.16 -16.36 -10.35
N GLY A 37 -16.37 -16.88 -10.57
CA GLY A 37 -17.29 -16.41 -11.63
C GLY A 37 -18.11 -15.19 -11.23
N GLU A 38 -18.67 -15.21 -10.02
CA GLU A 38 -19.45 -14.12 -9.44
C GLU A 38 -18.68 -13.51 -8.26
N PHE A 39 -18.47 -12.19 -8.28
CA PHE A 39 -17.89 -11.45 -7.16
C PHE A 39 -18.90 -10.40 -6.68
N ALA A 40 -19.05 -10.31 -5.36
CA ALA A 40 -19.84 -9.24 -4.75
C ALA A 40 -19.13 -7.91 -5.00
N ARG A 41 -19.80 -6.98 -5.68
CA ARG A 41 -19.24 -5.64 -5.91
C ARG A 41 -19.17 -4.92 -4.57
N THR A 42 -18.00 -4.37 -4.29
CA THR A 42 -17.87 -3.50 -3.14
C THR A 42 -18.56 -2.16 -3.42
N PRO A 43 -19.26 -1.58 -2.43
CA PRO A 43 -19.97 -0.30 -2.59
C PRO A 43 -19.01 0.78 -3.10
N PRO A 44 -19.48 1.87 -3.73
CA PRO A 44 -18.60 2.98 -4.11
C PRO A 44 -18.18 3.83 -2.89
N GLU A 45 -18.91 3.70 -1.78
CA GLU A 45 -18.66 4.44 -0.56
C GLU A 45 -17.39 3.98 0.12
N ARG A 46 -16.73 4.92 0.79
CA ARG A 46 -15.46 4.67 1.47
C ARG A 46 -15.65 3.74 2.68
N GLY A 47 -16.80 3.76 3.35
CA GLY A 47 -17.22 2.74 4.34
C GLY A 47 -16.42 2.67 5.64
N ILE A 48 -15.37 3.50 5.80
CA ILE A 48 -14.49 3.53 6.98
C ILE A 48 -14.39 4.98 7.47
N GLN A 49 -14.45 5.18 8.79
CA GLN A 49 -14.46 6.53 9.40
C GLN A 49 -13.06 7.11 9.62
N ARG A 50 -12.02 6.27 9.72
CA ARG A 50 -10.64 6.69 9.94
C ARG A 50 -9.73 6.17 8.83
N TRP A 51 -8.90 7.06 8.31
CA TRP A 51 -8.00 6.76 7.22
C TRP A 51 -6.60 7.24 7.58
N GLU A 52 -5.63 6.34 7.48
CA GLU A 52 -4.25 6.63 7.89
C GLU A 52 -3.33 6.90 6.70
N HIS A 53 -3.71 6.43 5.51
CA HIS A 53 -2.87 6.44 4.32
C HIS A 53 -3.50 7.22 3.16
N ALA A 54 -3.22 8.52 3.09
CA ALA A 54 -3.82 9.44 2.11
C ALA A 54 -3.63 8.97 0.65
N HIS A 55 -2.47 8.42 0.31
CA HIS A 55 -2.20 7.95 -1.05
C HIS A 55 -3.02 6.70 -1.43
N LEU A 56 -3.26 5.79 -0.48
CA LEU A 56 -4.13 4.63 -0.70
C LEU A 56 -5.59 5.05 -0.90
N ILE A 57 -6.06 6.05 -0.16
CA ILE A 57 -7.41 6.61 -0.36
C ILE A 57 -7.52 7.24 -1.76
N ALA A 58 -6.52 8.03 -2.16
CA ALA A 58 -6.53 8.67 -3.48
C ALA A 58 -6.54 7.63 -4.62
N ALA A 59 -5.84 6.50 -4.44
CA ALA A 59 -5.91 5.36 -5.35
C ALA A 59 -7.32 4.74 -5.38
N LEU A 60 -7.95 4.57 -4.22
CA LEU A 60 -9.31 4.03 -4.12
C LEU A 60 -10.34 4.95 -4.80
N ASP A 61 -10.23 6.26 -4.59
CA ASP A 61 -11.09 7.26 -5.24
C ASP A 61 -10.94 7.25 -6.76
N THR A 62 -9.72 7.05 -7.24
CA THR A 62 -9.40 6.92 -8.68
C THR A 62 -10.13 5.72 -9.29
N LEU A 63 -10.08 4.57 -8.62
CA LEU A 63 -10.80 3.36 -9.04
C LEU A 63 -12.33 3.53 -8.97
N ASN A 64 -12.85 4.16 -7.91
CA ASN A 64 -14.27 4.44 -7.76
C ASN A 64 -14.78 5.39 -8.84
N ALA A 65 -14.01 6.42 -9.20
CA ALA A 65 -14.34 7.34 -10.27
C ALA A 65 -14.38 6.62 -11.63
N TYR A 66 -13.36 5.80 -11.94
CA TYR A 66 -13.37 4.98 -13.15
C TYR A 66 -14.63 4.10 -13.27
N GLN A 67 -15.04 3.45 -12.17
CA GLN A 67 -16.25 2.63 -12.20
C GLN A 67 -17.52 3.45 -12.39
N ARG A 68 -17.62 4.65 -11.80
CA ARG A 68 -18.77 5.56 -12.00
C ARG A 68 -18.85 6.02 -13.46
N ASP A 69 -17.74 6.50 -14.01
CA ASP A 69 -17.67 7.02 -15.38
C ASP A 69 -18.00 5.93 -16.41
N ARG A 70 -17.54 4.71 -16.15
CA ARG A 70 -17.85 3.55 -16.99
C ARG A 70 -19.33 3.16 -16.99
N ARG A 71 -20.04 3.37 -15.88
CA ARG A 71 -21.49 3.14 -15.80
C ARG A 71 -22.28 4.17 -16.60
N ALA A 72 -21.80 5.41 -16.66
CA ALA A 72 -22.46 6.49 -17.39
C ALA A 72 -22.51 6.25 -18.92
N VAL A 73 -21.51 5.60 -19.51
CA VAL A 73 -21.45 5.37 -20.97
C VAL A 73 -22.38 4.24 -21.47
N GLY A 74 -22.91 3.42 -20.56
CA GLY A 74 -23.95 2.42 -20.87
C GLY A 74 -25.33 3.05 -21.08
N HIS A 75 -25.45 4.07 -21.94
CA HIS A 75 -26.71 4.71 -22.31
C HIS A 75 -27.54 3.77 -23.21
N SER A 76 -28.11 2.71 -22.62
CA SER A 76 -29.42 2.25 -23.07
C SER A 76 -30.42 3.36 -22.75
N ARG A 77 -31.25 3.73 -23.73
CA ARG A 77 -32.36 4.71 -23.60
C ARG A 77 -33.48 4.27 -22.63
N ILE A 78 -33.21 3.29 -21.77
CA ILE A 78 -34.16 2.74 -20.80
C ILE A 78 -33.68 3.16 -19.41
N PRO A 79 -34.38 4.10 -18.74
CA PRO A 79 -34.10 4.45 -17.36
C PRO A 79 -34.18 3.18 -16.49
N GLY A 80 -33.13 2.90 -15.73
CA GLY A 80 -33.11 1.78 -14.77
C GLY A 80 -32.38 0.51 -15.20
N LEU A 81 -32.03 0.33 -16.48
CA LEU A 81 -31.25 -0.84 -16.92
C LEU A 81 -29.75 -0.61 -16.74
N GLN A 82 -29.25 -0.77 -15.51
CA GLN A 82 -27.82 -0.71 -15.24
C GLN A 82 -27.12 -1.97 -15.79
N TRP A 83 -26.41 -1.83 -16.91
CA TRP A 83 -25.59 -2.92 -17.45
C TRP A 83 -24.51 -3.35 -16.45
N GLN A 84 -24.56 -4.62 -16.06
CA GLN A 84 -23.61 -5.19 -15.11
C GLN A 84 -22.42 -5.81 -15.86
N TYR A 85 -21.28 -5.13 -15.85
CA TYR A 85 -19.99 -5.65 -16.36
C TYR A 85 -19.34 -6.73 -15.48
N THR A 86 -20.10 -7.67 -14.92
CA THR A 86 -19.61 -8.73 -14.00
C THR A 86 -18.64 -9.70 -14.67
N ALA A 87 -18.83 -10.00 -15.95
CA ALA A 87 -17.93 -10.87 -16.72
C ALA A 87 -16.69 -10.14 -17.30
N ASP A 88 -16.58 -8.81 -17.14
CA ASP A 88 -15.49 -8.07 -17.76
C ASP A 88 -14.20 -8.11 -16.91
N PRO A 89 -13.06 -8.50 -17.50
CA PRO A 89 -11.80 -8.70 -16.77
C PRO A 89 -11.27 -7.41 -16.12
N ARG A 90 -11.52 -6.24 -16.74
CA ARG A 90 -11.11 -4.94 -16.18
C ARG A 90 -11.90 -4.61 -14.91
N THR A 91 -13.20 -4.89 -14.89
CA THR A 91 -14.03 -4.69 -13.69
C THR A 91 -13.54 -5.57 -12.55
N ARG A 92 -13.17 -6.83 -12.84
CA ARG A 92 -12.67 -7.78 -11.84
C ARG A 92 -11.39 -7.28 -11.18
N LEU A 93 -10.40 -6.87 -11.98
CA LEU A 93 -9.16 -6.30 -11.42
C LEU A 93 -9.46 -5.09 -10.54
N VAL A 94 -10.34 -4.18 -10.99
CA VAL A 94 -10.68 -2.99 -10.21
C VAL A 94 -11.29 -3.36 -8.87
N GLU A 95 -12.17 -4.36 -8.79
CA GLU A 95 -12.72 -4.81 -7.51
C GLU A 95 -11.66 -5.43 -6.60
N ILE A 96 -10.74 -6.24 -7.16
CA ILE A 96 -9.62 -6.81 -6.39
C ILE A 96 -8.77 -5.68 -5.78
N LEU A 97 -8.38 -4.69 -6.60
CA LEU A 97 -7.61 -3.54 -6.13
C LEU A 97 -8.39 -2.71 -5.10
N LYS A 98 -9.69 -2.48 -5.31
CA LYS A 98 -10.54 -1.77 -4.35
C LYS A 98 -10.61 -2.50 -3.00
N GLN A 99 -10.75 -3.82 -3.01
CA GLN A 99 -10.84 -4.61 -1.79
C GLN A 99 -9.52 -4.57 -1.02
N TRP A 100 -8.39 -4.78 -1.71
CA TRP A 100 -7.07 -4.63 -1.10
C TRP A 100 -6.88 -3.23 -0.50
N LEU A 101 -7.22 -2.18 -1.25
CA LEU A 101 -7.11 -0.79 -0.79
C LEU A 101 -7.98 -0.51 0.43
N ARG A 102 -9.19 -1.08 0.52
CA ARG A 102 -10.03 -0.90 1.71
C ARG A 102 -9.44 -1.54 2.96
N ILE A 103 -8.91 -2.74 2.82
CA ILE A 103 -8.29 -3.46 3.94
C ILE A 103 -7.05 -2.69 4.41
N ARG A 104 -6.22 -2.21 3.47
CA ARG A 104 -4.94 -1.57 3.80
C ARG A 104 -5.03 -0.07 4.14
N ALA A 105 -5.96 0.69 3.56
CA ALA A 105 -6.06 2.13 3.81
C ALA A 105 -6.55 2.49 5.23
N ALA A 106 -7.18 1.53 5.92
CA ALA A 106 -7.62 1.65 7.30
C ALA A 106 -6.71 0.95 8.30
N SER A 107 -5.68 0.25 7.83
CA SER A 107 -4.68 -0.39 8.68
C SER A 107 -3.77 0.67 9.29
N ALA A 108 -3.30 0.44 10.51
CA ALA A 108 -2.36 1.34 11.20
C ALA A 108 -0.94 1.28 10.59
N CYS A 109 -0.60 0.11 10.08
CA CYS A 109 0.63 -0.15 9.35
C CYS A 109 0.29 -0.82 8.02
N VAL A 110 1.10 -0.53 7.00
CA VAL A 110 1.04 -1.21 5.71
C VAL A 110 2.44 -1.69 5.40
N ASP A 111 2.56 -2.99 5.17
CA ASP A 111 3.83 -3.63 4.90
C ASP A 111 4.41 -3.15 3.56
N GLU A 112 5.73 -2.96 3.54
CA GLU A 112 6.44 -2.49 2.35
C GLU A 112 6.27 -3.47 1.18
N ASP A 113 6.46 -4.76 1.46
CA ASP A 113 6.38 -5.82 0.46
C ASP A 113 4.99 -5.88 -0.17
N ASP A 114 3.92 -5.70 0.62
CA ASP A 114 2.55 -5.65 0.12
C ASP A 114 2.36 -4.55 -0.94
N ILE A 115 2.85 -3.34 -0.65
CA ILE A 115 2.76 -2.21 -1.60
C ILE A 115 3.60 -2.50 -2.85
N ARG A 116 4.78 -3.12 -2.69
CA ARG A 116 5.63 -3.50 -3.83
C ARG A 116 4.94 -4.52 -4.74
N HIS A 117 4.28 -5.53 -4.19
CA HIS A 117 3.56 -6.54 -4.97
C HIS A 117 2.41 -5.92 -5.79
N ILE A 118 1.58 -5.08 -5.17
CA ILE A 118 0.48 -4.41 -5.90
C ILE A 118 1.01 -3.40 -6.92
N SER A 119 2.10 -2.69 -6.59
CA SER A 119 2.78 -1.79 -7.54
C SER A 119 3.32 -2.56 -8.74
N ALA A 120 3.92 -3.73 -8.51
CA ALA A 120 4.43 -4.61 -9.56
C ALA A 120 3.30 -5.17 -10.43
N LEU A 121 2.18 -5.56 -9.84
CA LEU A 121 0.97 -5.94 -10.57
C LEU A 121 0.51 -4.82 -11.50
N CYS A 122 0.36 -3.60 -10.98
CA CYS A 122 -0.07 -2.45 -11.80
C CYS A 122 0.92 -2.18 -12.93
N ARG A 123 2.23 -2.18 -12.65
CA ARG A 123 3.28 -2.01 -13.66
C ARG A 123 3.23 -3.08 -14.75
N ASP A 124 3.08 -4.34 -14.37
CA ASP A 124 3.02 -5.45 -15.33
C ASP A 124 1.78 -5.32 -16.21
N ILE A 125 0.63 -4.90 -15.66
CA ILE A 125 -0.57 -4.58 -16.46
C ILE A 125 -0.30 -3.45 -17.46
N LEU A 126 0.41 -2.39 -17.03
CA LEU A 126 0.78 -1.27 -17.91
C LEU A 126 1.62 -1.73 -19.11
N ASN A 127 2.47 -2.76 -18.95
CA ASN A 127 3.24 -3.35 -20.04
C ASN A 127 2.38 -4.08 -21.09
N HIS A 128 1.10 -4.35 -20.79
CA HIS A 128 0.15 -4.98 -21.69
C HIS A 128 -0.89 -4.00 -22.25
N ALA A 129 -0.52 -2.74 -22.48
CA ALA A 129 -1.44 -1.69 -22.96
C ALA A 129 -2.22 -2.06 -24.23
N ALA A 130 -1.59 -2.77 -25.16
CA ALA A 130 -2.23 -3.21 -26.41
C ALA A 130 -3.43 -4.15 -26.18
N LEU A 131 -3.50 -4.84 -25.04
CA LEU A 131 -4.63 -5.71 -24.70
C LEU A 131 -5.85 -4.91 -24.22
N PHE A 132 -5.70 -3.67 -23.77
CA PHE A 132 -6.76 -2.87 -23.17
C PHE A 132 -6.99 -1.55 -23.92
N PRO A 133 -7.60 -1.60 -25.12
CA PRO A 133 -7.85 -0.39 -25.90
C PRO A 133 -8.80 0.57 -25.17
N SER A 134 -8.49 1.87 -25.23
CA SER A 134 -9.33 2.94 -24.71
C SER A 134 -10.60 3.05 -25.54
N ARG A 135 -11.76 2.73 -24.94
CA ARG A 135 -13.08 2.93 -25.55
C ARG A 135 -13.91 4.01 -24.83
N ASN A 136 -13.39 4.52 -23.72
CA ASN A 136 -14.07 5.43 -22.79
C ASN A 136 -13.22 6.69 -22.58
N PRO A 137 -13.84 7.83 -22.20
CA PRO A 137 -13.14 9.10 -21.92
C PRO A 137 -12.09 8.95 -20.82
N ARG A 138 -12.36 8.10 -19.82
CA ARG A 138 -11.36 7.64 -18.85
C ARG A 138 -10.91 6.23 -19.22
N SER A 139 -9.69 6.10 -19.73
CA SER A 139 -9.17 4.80 -20.13
C SER A 139 -8.81 3.95 -18.90
N PHE A 140 -9.01 2.63 -19.02
CA PHE A 140 -8.60 1.68 -18.00
C PHE A 140 -7.10 1.80 -17.70
N MET A 141 -6.28 1.86 -18.75
CA MET A 141 -4.82 1.98 -18.63
C MET A 141 -4.39 3.26 -17.92
N GLN A 142 -5.02 4.39 -18.24
CA GLN A 142 -4.75 5.65 -17.53
C GLN A 142 -5.13 5.57 -16.06
N THR A 143 -6.24 4.90 -15.74
CA THR A 143 -6.67 4.70 -14.35
C THR A 143 -5.65 3.85 -13.58
N ILE A 144 -5.16 2.76 -14.19
CA ILE A 144 -4.11 1.92 -13.58
C ILE A 144 -2.80 2.69 -13.42
N ALA A 145 -2.45 3.56 -14.38
CA ALA A 145 -1.25 4.42 -14.28
C ALA A 145 -1.37 5.42 -13.11
N GLU A 146 -2.52 6.06 -12.95
CA GLU A 146 -2.79 6.96 -11.82
C GLU A 146 -2.68 6.22 -10.49
N VAL A 147 -3.29 5.02 -10.38
CA VAL A 147 -3.19 4.17 -9.20
C VAL A 147 -1.74 3.77 -8.91
N TYR A 148 -0.99 3.36 -9.94
CA TYR A 148 0.42 3.00 -9.81
C TYR A 148 1.26 4.17 -9.26
N GLU A 149 1.05 5.38 -9.74
CA GLU A 149 1.74 6.56 -9.20
C GLU A 149 1.39 6.81 -7.74
N LYS A 150 0.11 6.67 -7.34
CA LYS A 150 -0.26 6.78 -5.91
C LYS A 150 0.40 5.71 -5.04
N LEU A 151 0.50 4.47 -5.53
CA LEU A 151 1.19 3.40 -4.80
C LEU A 151 2.69 3.66 -4.66
N LYS A 152 3.34 4.24 -5.67
CA LYS A 152 4.74 4.68 -5.56
C LYS A 152 4.94 5.76 -4.51
N TRP A 153 4.02 6.72 -4.39
CA TRP A 153 4.05 7.70 -3.32
C TRP A 153 3.90 7.04 -1.95
N GLN A 154 2.92 6.14 -1.79
CA GLN A 154 2.76 5.38 -0.55
C GLN A 154 4.02 4.57 -0.18
N LEU A 155 4.66 3.94 -1.15
CA LEU A 155 5.89 3.17 -0.92
C LEU A 155 7.03 4.07 -0.42
N ARG A 156 7.15 5.30 -0.96
CA ARG A 156 8.14 6.28 -0.48
C ARG A 156 7.87 6.69 0.96
N ASP A 157 6.61 6.87 1.34
CA ASP A 157 6.24 7.24 2.71
C ASP A 157 6.59 6.13 3.71
N VAL A 158 6.30 4.86 3.36
CA VAL A 158 6.66 3.70 4.20
C VAL A 158 8.18 3.61 4.37
N LEU A 159 8.93 3.64 3.27
CA LEU A 159 10.39 3.64 3.30
C LEU A 159 10.99 4.84 4.05
N GLY A 160 10.35 6.00 3.97
CA GLY A 160 10.74 7.20 4.71
C GLY A 160 10.56 7.04 6.22
N ARG A 161 9.45 6.43 6.65
CA ARG A 161 9.19 6.11 8.06
C ARG A 161 10.20 5.11 8.60
N ASP A 162 10.49 4.05 7.88
CA ASP A 162 11.46 3.03 8.32
C ASP A 162 12.86 3.61 8.53
N ARG A 163 13.30 4.50 7.61
CA ARG A 163 14.56 5.24 7.78
C ARG A 163 14.56 6.13 9.02
N SER A 164 13.44 6.80 9.31
CA SER A 164 13.32 7.64 10.50
C SER A 164 13.37 6.81 11.79
N CYS A 165 12.71 5.64 11.81
CA CYS A 165 12.77 4.71 12.94
C CYS A 165 14.18 4.18 13.16
N ALA A 166 14.88 3.77 12.08
CA ALA A 166 16.27 3.33 12.17
C ALA A 166 17.18 4.43 12.73
N ALA A 167 17.01 5.68 12.29
CA ALA A 167 17.77 6.83 12.81
C ALA A 167 17.48 7.10 14.29
N LEU A 168 16.23 6.96 14.73
CA LEU A 168 15.85 7.08 16.14
C LEU A 168 16.47 5.97 16.99
N VAL A 169 16.48 4.73 16.51
CA VAL A 169 17.10 3.59 17.18
C VAL A 169 18.62 3.78 17.28
N ASP A 170 19.27 4.20 16.20
CA ASP A 170 20.71 4.49 16.20
C ASP A 170 21.07 5.58 17.22
N ARG A 171 20.27 6.65 17.29
CA ARG A 171 20.42 7.70 18.30
C ARG A 171 20.22 7.16 19.72
N ALA A 172 19.22 6.31 19.95
CA ALA A 172 18.99 5.70 21.25
C ALA A 172 20.16 4.79 21.68
N ILE A 173 20.74 4.04 20.75
CA ILE A 173 21.92 3.20 20.99
C ILE A 173 23.15 4.06 21.30
N MET A 174 23.37 5.16 20.57
CA MET A 174 24.46 6.07 20.87
C MET A 174 24.31 6.71 22.25
N LEU A 175 23.10 7.15 22.61
CA LEU A 175 22.82 7.72 23.93
C LEU A 175 23.05 6.68 25.05
N SER A 176 22.56 5.44 24.88
CA SER A 176 22.76 4.40 25.89
C SER A 176 24.23 4.03 26.07
N ARG A 177 25.01 4.01 24.99
CA ARG A 177 26.46 3.79 25.04
C ARG A 177 27.18 4.91 25.77
N ASN A 178 26.81 6.17 25.53
CA ASN A 178 27.38 7.31 26.23
C ASN A 178 27.05 7.25 27.73
N LEU A 179 25.80 6.96 28.09
CA LEU A 179 25.37 6.80 29.48
C LEU A 179 26.11 5.66 30.19
N LEU A 180 26.32 4.52 29.53
CA LEU A 180 27.13 3.43 30.08
C LEU A 180 28.60 3.83 30.27
N SER A 181 29.19 4.53 29.29
CA SER A 181 30.56 5.04 29.39
C SER A 181 30.71 6.00 30.56
N ASP A 182 29.74 6.89 30.73
CA ASP A 182 29.66 7.88 31.80
C ASP A 182 29.50 7.19 33.17
N ALA A 183 28.63 6.20 33.28
CA ALA A 183 28.46 5.40 34.50
C ALA A 183 29.71 4.61 34.87
N ILE A 184 30.40 4.01 33.89
CA ILE A 184 31.68 3.31 34.11
C ILE A 184 32.76 4.31 34.55
N GLY A 185 32.85 5.46 33.88
CA GLY A 185 33.76 6.55 34.26
C GLY A 185 33.52 6.99 35.70
N TYR A 186 32.25 7.17 36.08
CA TYR A 186 31.88 7.46 37.46
C TYR A 186 32.31 6.36 38.43
N LEU A 187 31.98 5.09 38.16
CA LEU A 187 32.34 3.96 39.03
C LEU A 187 33.85 3.78 39.18
N LEU A 188 34.65 4.12 38.17
CA LEU A 188 36.10 4.07 38.23
C LEU A 188 36.71 5.21 39.06
N VAL A 189 36.04 6.37 39.15
CA VAL A 189 36.51 7.52 39.93
C VAL A 189 35.92 7.53 41.35
N ALA A 190 34.75 6.90 41.56
CA ALA A 190 34.09 6.75 42.87
C ALA A 190 34.97 6.25 44.04
N PRO A 191 35.92 5.30 43.87
CA PRO A 191 36.78 4.87 44.97
C PRO A 191 37.92 5.85 45.30
N THR A 192 38.13 6.89 44.50
CA THR A 192 39.08 7.98 44.80
C THR A 192 38.32 9.20 45.31
N ASP A 193 38.83 9.85 46.36
CA ASP A 193 38.23 10.98 47.07
C ASP A 193 37.77 12.09 46.08
N LEU A 194 36.49 12.04 45.65
CA LEU A 194 35.88 12.90 44.63
C LEU A 194 35.63 14.29 45.21
N ARG A 195 36.69 15.10 45.33
CA ARG A 195 36.59 16.47 45.87
C ARG A 195 36.03 17.50 44.88
N GLN A 196 35.75 17.11 43.63
CA GLN A 196 35.28 18.01 42.57
C GLN A 196 34.11 17.38 41.80
N THR A 197 32.90 17.70 42.24
CA THR A 197 31.63 17.39 41.55
C THR A 197 31.47 18.12 40.21
N ASP A 198 32.26 19.19 39.97
CA ASP A 198 32.16 20.04 38.78
C ASP A 198 32.77 19.41 37.51
N ALA A 199 33.49 18.30 37.63
CA ALA A 199 34.17 17.62 36.53
C ALA A 199 33.40 16.40 35.98
N LEU A 200 32.16 16.16 36.44
CA LEU A 200 31.38 15.03 35.96
C LEU A 200 30.82 15.30 34.54
N PRO A 201 30.97 14.36 33.59
CA PRO A 201 30.68 14.59 32.18
C PRO A 201 29.18 14.75 31.86
N SER A 202 28.26 14.35 32.74
CA SER A 202 26.81 14.46 32.50
C SER A 202 25.96 14.64 33.75
N LEU A 203 24.83 15.34 33.57
CA LEU A 203 23.77 15.59 34.56
C LEU A 203 23.13 14.31 35.11
N GLU A 204 23.15 13.24 34.31
CA GLU A 204 22.57 11.93 34.66
C GLU A 204 23.40 11.26 35.77
N ILE A 205 24.73 11.39 35.76
CA ILE A 205 25.60 10.94 36.85
C ILE A 205 25.33 11.71 38.14
N VAL A 206 25.08 13.03 38.04
CA VAL A 206 24.76 13.88 39.21
C VAL A 206 23.43 13.44 39.84
N SER A 207 22.45 13.04 39.03
CA SER A 207 21.18 12.52 39.53
C SER A 207 21.32 11.16 40.23
N LEU A 208 22.19 10.27 39.73
CA LEU A 208 22.56 9.02 40.39
C LEU A 208 23.25 9.28 41.74
N TRP A 209 24.16 10.26 41.81
CA TRP A 209 24.85 10.65 43.03
C TRP A 209 23.88 11.13 44.12
N HIS A 210 22.89 11.95 43.78
CA HIS A 210 21.85 12.40 44.72
C HIS A 210 20.90 11.28 45.19
N SER A 211 20.87 10.13 44.49
CA SER A 211 19.99 9.00 44.80
C SER A 211 20.65 7.89 45.63
N LEU A 212 21.97 7.95 45.83
CA LEU A 212 22.70 7.02 46.67
C LEU A 212 22.61 7.45 48.16
N PRO A 213 22.37 6.50 49.09
CA PRO A 213 22.15 6.78 50.52
C PRO A 213 23.41 7.25 51.26
#